data_AF-A0A395YBT9-F1
#
_entry.id   AF-A0A395YBT9-F1
#
_cell.length_a   1.000
_cell.length_b   1.000
_cell.length_c   1.000
_cell.angle_alpha   90.00
_cell.angle_beta   90.00
_cell.angle_gamma   90.00
#
_symmetry.space_group_name_H-M   'P 1'
#
loop_
_entity.id
_entity.type
_entity.pdbx_description
1 polymer ?
#
loop_
_entity_poly.entity_id
_entity_poly.type
_entity_poly.pdbx_seq_one_letter_code
_entity_poly.pdbx_strand_id
1 'polypeptide(L)'
;MGFKHYKFQPNEYVLVMKNGRVIKQGVGLSFFCNTLNTGMSVVPTVSFDTFFAFDDVLTSDFQGINIQGDISYIIRDYEKVAGMIDFSYTGEAGYEEKKSKQSR
;
A
#
# COMPACT_ATOMS: atom_id res chain seq x y z
N MET A 1 12.26 21.87 15.67
CA MET A 1 11.43 21.12 16.64
C MET A 1 10.45 20.28 15.84
N GLY A 2 10.72 18.98 15.67
CA GLY A 2 10.14 18.19 14.57
C GLY A 2 9.58 16.84 14.99
N PHE A 3 8.82 16.80 16.09
CA PHE A 3 8.03 15.62 16.43
C PHE A 3 6.66 15.76 15.79
N LYS A 4 6.39 14.96 14.76
CA LYS A 4 5.05 14.81 14.21
C LYS A 4 4.39 13.59 14.85
N HIS A 5 3.16 13.78 15.30
CA HIS A 5 2.34 12.70 15.83
C HIS A 5 1.65 12.01 14.66
N TYR A 6 1.89 10.71 14.49
CA TYR A 6 1.21 9.89 13.50
C TYR A 6 0.27 8.92 14.21
N LYS A 7 -1.01 8.99 13.84
CA LYS A 7 -2.06 8.12 14.34
C LYS A 7 -2.63 7.36 13.15
N PHE A 8 -2.38 6.06 13.11
CA PHE A 8 -2.88 5.19 12.05
C PHE A 8 -4.13 4.44 12.53
N GLN A 9 -4.98 4.07 11.58
CA GLN A 9 -6.21 3.37 11.85
C GLN A 9 -5.93 1.89 12.21
N PRO A 10 -6.82 1.23 12.98
CA PRO A 10 -6.62 -0.17 13.38
C PRO A 10 -6.71 -1.18 12.22
N ASN A 11 -7.06 -0.72 11.02
CA ASN A 11 -7.04 -1.50 9.78
C ASN A 11 -5.82 -1.18 8.90
N GLU A 12 -4.79 -0.57 9.48
CA GLU A 12 -3.56 -0.18 8.79
C GLU A 12 -2.36 -0.79 9.51
N TYR A 13 -1.57 -1.57 8.77
CA TYR A 13 -0.27 -2.05 9.20
C TYR A 13 0.79 -1.02 8.84
N VAL A 14 1.51 -0.53 9.84
CA VAL A 14 2.50 0.51 9.66
C VAL A 14 3.89 -0.07 9.81
N LEU A 15 4.74 0.14 8.82
CA LEU A 15 6.15 -0.20 8.84
C LEU A 15 6.97 1.10 8.88
N VAL A 16 7.76 1.28 9.92
CA VAL A 16 8.61 2.46 10.09
C VAL A 16 10.05 2.07 9.82
N MET A 17 10.66 2.71 8.83
CA MET A 17 12.03 2.49 8.41
C MET A 17 12.89 3.71 8.70
N LYS A 18 14.08 3.47 9.25
CA LYS A 18 15.10 4.51 9.48
C LYS A 18 16.44 3.98 9.00
N ASN A 19 17.11 4.72 8.10
CA ASN A 19 18.39 4.31 7.50
C ASN A 19 18.38 2.88 6.94
N GLY A 20 17.29 2.49 6.26
CA GLY A 20 17.16 1.15 5.67
C GLY A 20 16.90 0.00 6.67
N ARG A 21 16.61 0.30 7.94
CA ARG A 21 16.23 -0.71 8.94
C ARG A 21 14.82 -0.46 9.47
N VAL A 22 14.05 -1.53 9.67
CA VAL A 22 12.74 -1.46 10.32
C VAL A 22 12.96 -1.16 11.81
N ILE A 23 12.47 -0.02 12.27
CA ILE A 23 12.55 0.40 13.68
C ILE A 23 11.26 0.11 14.44
N LYS A 24 10.11 0.07 13.76
CA LYS A 24 8.82 -0.20 14.39
C LYS A 24 7.85 -0.77 13.37
N GLN A 25 7.07 -1.78 13.76
CA GLN A 25 6.04 -2.36 12.91
C GLN A 25 4.83 -2.87 13.70
N GLY A 26 3.64 -2.81 13.11
CA GLY A 26 2.41 -3.25 13.74
C GLY A 26 1.13 -2.59 13.20
N VAL A 27 -0.01 -3.15 13.61
CA VAL A 27 -1.36 -2.68 13.22
C VAL A 27 -1.84 -1.60 14.18
N GLY A 28 -2.46 -0.53 13.67
CA GLY A 28 -3.07 0.52 14.51
C GLY A 28 -2.07 1.28 15.37
N LEU A 29 -0.82 1.34 14.92
CA LEU A 29 0.25 1.99 15.66
C LEU A 29 -0.01 3.49 15.80
N SER A 30 0.23 4.01 17.00
CA SER A 30 0.32 5.44 17.27
C SER A 30 1.71 5.72 17.82
N PHE A 31 2.44 6.66 17.22
CA PHE A 31 3.78 7.00 17.68
C PHE A 31 4.19 8.41 17.27
N PHE A 32 5.08 9.00 18.07
CA PHE A 32 5.78 10.23 17.73
C PHE A 32 7.05 9.87 16.95
N CYS A 33 7.21 10.44 15.75
CA CYS A 33 8.37 10.20 14.91
C CYS A 33 9.02 11.51 14.46
N ASN A 34 10.35 11.48 14.33
CA ASN A 34 11.11 12.62 13.80
C ASN A 34 11.21 12.49 12.28
N THR A 35 10.43 13.29 11.56
CA THR A 35 10.23 13.23 10.10
C THR A 35 11.46 13.47 9.23
N LEU A 36 12.59 13.93 9.80
CA LEU A 36 13.75 14.35 9.02
C LEU A 36 14.54 13.19 8.38
N ASN A 37 14.40 11.95 8.87
CA ASN A 37 15.19 10.82 8.38
C ASN A 37 14.46 9.46 8.48
N THR A 38 13.13 9.48 8.55
CA THR A 38 12.31 8.28 8.74
C THR A 38 11.35 8.12 7.58
N GLY A 39 11.45 7.00 6.88
CA GLY A 39 10.45 6.55 5.91
C GLY A 39 9.38 5.74 6.63
N MET A 40 8.14 5.84 6.17
CA MET A 40 7.02 5.05 6.69
C MET A 40 6.33 4.39 5.51
N SER A 41 5.93 3.14 5.66
CA SER A 41 5.10 2.43 4.69
C SER A 41 3.83 1.99 5.38
N VAL A 42 2.69 2.31 4.79
CA VAL A 42 1.38 1.98 5.38
C VAL A 42 0.70 0.99 4.46
N VAL A 43 0.58 -0.24 4.95
CA VAL A 43 -0.07 -1.33 4.26
C VAL A 43 -1.46 -1.50 4.85
N PRO A 44 -2.52 -1.20 4.10
CA PRO A 44 -3.87 -1.45 4.57
C PRO A 44 -4.13 -2.96 4.75
N THR A 45 -4.81 -3.32 5.85
CA THR A 45 -5.15 -4.71 6.17
C THR A 45 -6.54 -5.13 5.68
N VAL A 46 -7.20 -4.25 4.94
CA VAL A 46 -8.53 -4.49 4.36
C VAL A 46 -8.44 -5.22 3.02
N SER A 47 -9.56 -5.71 2.52
CA SER A 47 -9.66 -6.26 1.17
C SER A 47 -9.54 -5.15 0.13
N PHE A 48 -8.82 -5.47 -0.94
CA PHE A 48 -8.68 -4.64 -2.13
C PHE A 48 -9.42 -5.29 -3.28
N ASP A 49 -10.18 -4.48 -3.99
CA ASP A 49 -10.77 -4.85 -5.26
C ASP A 49 -9.97 -4.15 -6.35
N THR A 50 -9.41 -4.91 -7.27
CA THR A 50 -8.66 -4.37 -8.41
C THR A 50 -9.32 -4.84 -9.69
N PHE A 51 -9.84 -3.87 -10.45
CA PHE A 51 -10.38 -4.09 -11.77
C PHE A 51 -9.23 -4.26 -12.77
N PHE A 52 -9.38 -5.20 -13.69
CA PHE A 52 -8.46 -5.36 -14.81
C PHE A 52 -9.25 -5.51 -16.11
N ALA A 53 -8.76 -4.83 -17.15
CA ALA A 53 -9.24 -4.96 -18.51
C ALA A 53 -8.03 -5.07 -19.43
N PHE A 54 -7.93 -6.18 -20.14
CA PHE A 54 -6.96 -6.41 -21.19
C PHE A 54 -7.71 -6.49 -22.52
N ASP A 55 -7.46 -5.52 -23.38
CA ASP A 55 -8.00 -5.49 -24.72
C ASP A 55 -7.04 -6.20 -25.70
N ASP A 56 -7.60 -6.80 -26.75
CA ASP A 56 -6.84 -7.42 -27.84
C ASP A 56 -5.80 -8.46 -27.40
N VAL A 57 -6.12 -9.28 -26.40
CA VAL A 57 -5.28 -10.42 -26.02
C VAL A 57 -5.33 -11.45 -27.15
N LEU A 58 -4.18 -11.72 -27.77
CA LEU A 58 -4.07 -12.64 -28.89
C LEU A 58 -4.00 -14.08 -28.38
N THR A 59 -4.98 -14.90 -28.77
CA THR A 59 -4.98 -16.33 -28.47
C THR A 59 -3.98 -17.09 -29.36
N SER A 60 -3.70 -18.35 -29.01
CA SER A 60 -2.79 -19.21 -29.80
C SER A 60 -3.29 -19.45 -31.23
N ASP A 61 -4.57 -19.23 -31.50
CA ASP A 61 -5.20 -19.32 -32.82
C ASP A 61 -5.45 -17.94 -33.46
N PHE A 62 -4.76 -16.90 -33.01
CA PHE A 62 -4.78 -15.55 -33.59
C PHE A 62 -6.14 -14.84 -33.52
N GLN A 63 -6.99 -15.20 -32.55
CA GLN A 63 -8.21 -14.45 -32.26
C GLN A 63 -7.89 -13.36 -31.23
N GLY A 64 -8.37 -12.14 -31.46
CA GLY A 64 -8.33 -11.07 -30.47
C GLY A 64 -9.49 -11.22 -29.50
N ILE A 65 -9.20 -11.38 -28.21
CA ILE A 65 -10.21 -11.42 -27.16
C ILE A 65 -9.99 -10.30 -26.15
N ASN A 66 -11.09 -9.80 -25.59
CA ASN A 66 -11.06 -8.83 -24.50
C ASN A 66 -11.34 -9.55 -23.19
N ILE A 67 -10.46 -9.36 -22.21
CA ILE A 67 -10.55 -9.99 -20.90
C ILE A 67 -10.78 -8.90 -19.88
N GLN A 68 -11.94 -8.89 -19.23
CA GLN A 68 -12.25 -7.97 -18.14
C GLN A 68 -12.66 -8.76 -16.91
N GLY A 69 -12.28 -8.27 -15.73
CA GLY A 69 -12.66 -8.89 -14.47
C GLY A 69 -12.20 -8.10 -13.26
N ASP A 70 -12.61 -8.59 -12.10
CA ASP A 70 -12.32 -8.02 -10.80
C ASP A 70 -11.59 -9.04 -9.93
N ILE A 71 -10.53 -8.60 -9.25
CA ILE A 71 -9.79 -9.43 -8.29
C ILE A 71 -9.92 -8.81 -6.92
N SER A 72 -10.58 -9.54 -6.01
CA SER A 72 -10.61 -9.21 -4.58
C SER A 72 -9.50 -9.95 -3.85
N TYR A 73 -8.57 -9.24 -3.21
CA TYR A 73 -7.48 -9.85 -2.44
C TYR A 73 -7.27 -9.17 -1.09
N ILE A 74 -6.73 -9.95 -0.14
CA ILE A 74 -6.27 -9.45 1.17
C ILE A 74 -4.78 -9.71 1.30
N ILE A 75 -4.07 -8.75 1.87
CA ILE A 75 -2.65 -8.92 2.18
C ILE A 75 -2.57 -9.63 3.53
N ARG A 76 -1.86 -10.76 3.58
CA ARG A 76 -1.58 -11.50 4.82
C ARG A 76 -0.18 -11.27 5.36
N ASP A 77 0.78 -11.03 4.47
CA ASP A 77 2.18 -10.80 4.80
C ASP A 77 2.56 -9.35 4.47
N TYR A 78 2.35 -8.47 5.45
CA TYR A 78 2.52 -7.03 5.30
C TYR A 78 3.98 -6.62 5.20
N GLU A 79 4.89 -7.36 5.82
CA GLU A 79 6.33 -7.06 5.80
C GLU A 79 6.90 -7.30 4.40
N LYS A 80 6.53 -8.43 3.79
CA LYS A 80 6.96 -8.78 2.43
C LYS A 80 6.38 -7.83 1.38
N VAL A 81 5.10 -7.48 1.50
CA VAL A 81 4.46 -6.60 0.52
C VAL A 81 5.01 -5.16 0.59
N ALA A 82 5.38 -4.69 1.78
CA ALA A 82 5.97 -3.36 1.97
C ALA A 82 7.33 -3.20 1.27
N GLY A 83 8.04 -4.31 1.03
CA GLY A 83 9.26 -4.33 0.24
C GLY A 83 9.04 -4.56 -1.26
N MET A 84 7.91 -5.16 -1.67
CA MET A 84 7.60 -5.48 -3.07
C MET A 84 6.88 -4.34 -3.81
N ILE A 85 6.05 -3.58 -3.09
CA ILE A 85 5.21 -2.52 -3.65
C ILE A 85 5.49 -1.23 -2.87
N ASP A 86 5.51 -0.10 -3.57
CA ASP A 86 5.72 1.21 -2.95
C ASP A 86 4.50 1.67 -2.14
N PHE A 87 4.44 1.20 -0.89
CA PHE A 87 3.50 1.69 0.13
C PHE A 87 4.05 2.91 0.89
N SER A 88 5.07 3.59 0.34
CA SER A 88 5.71 4.75 0.97
C SER A 88 4.69 5.85 1.26
N TYR A 89 4.63 6.25 2.53
CA TYR A 89 3.83 7.32 3.07
C TYR A 89 4.61 8.64 2.93
N THR A 90 4.34 9.37 1.86
CA THR A 90 5.01 10.65 1.56
C THR A 90 4.31 11.85 2.21
N GLY A 91 3.10 11.67 2.75
CA GLY A 91 2.31 12.69 3.44
C GLY A 91 0.81 12.38 3.44
N GLU A 92 0.04 13.08 4.29
CA GLU A 92 -1.41 12.89 4.45
C GLU A 92 -2.17 13.01 3.12
N ALA A 93 -1.85 14.04 2.30
CA ALA A 93 -2.50 14.27 1.01
C ALA A 93 -2.16 13.21 -0.05
N GLY A 94 -0.96 12.63 -0.02
CA GLY A 94 -0.53 11.59 -0.96
C GLY A 94 -1.06 10.20 -0.57
N TYR A 95 -1.27 9.96 0.72
CA TYR A 95 -1.83 8.71 1.22
C TYR A 95 -3.31 8.56 0.87
N GLU A 96 -4.10 9.62 1.05
CA GLU A 96 -5.53 9.65 0.67
C GLU A 96 -5.71 9.44 -0.85
N GLU A 97 -4.81 9.98 -1.68
CA GLU A 97 -4.84 9.76 -3.13
C GLU A 97 -4.52 8.31 -3.51
N LYS A 98 -3.52 7.68 -2.87
CA LYS A 98 -3.21 6.26 -3.10
C LYS A 98 -4.37 5.35 -2.66
N LYS A 99 -5.03 5.67 -1.54
CA LYS A 99 -6.23 4.96 -1.06
C LYS A 99 -7.40 5.06 -2.04
N SER A 100 -7.58 6.23 -2.65
CA SER A 100 -8.61 6.49 -3.67
C SER A 100 -8.31 5.78 -5.01
N LYS A 101 -7.06 5.78 -5.46
CA LYS A 101 -6.62 5.10 -6.69
C LYS A 101 -6.61 3.58 -6.58
N GLN A 102 -6.47 3.04 -5.36
CA GLN A 102 -6.43 1.59 -5.13
C GLN A 102 -7.81 0.99 -4.80
N SER A 103 -8.82 1.84 -4.62
CA SER A 103 -10.24 1.47 -4.43
C SER A 103 -11.10 1.75 -5.68
N ARG A 104 -10.48 2.22 -6.77
CA ARG A 104 -11.12 2.48 -8.07
C ARG A 104 -10.50 1.57 -9.11
#